data_AF-Q4N3A2-F1
#
_entry.id   AF-Q4N3A2-F1
#
_cell.length_a   1.000
_cell.length_b   1.000
_cell.length_c   1.000
_cell.angle_alpha   90.00
_cell.angle_beta   90.00
_cell.angle_gamma   90.00
#
_symmetry.space_group_name_H-M   'P 1'
#
loop_
_entity.id
_entity.type
_entity.pdbx_description
1 polymer ?
#
loop_
_entity_poly.entity_id
_entity_poly.type
_entity_poly.pdbx_seq_one_letter_code
_entity_poly.pdbx_strand_id
1 'polypeptide(L)'
;MTKDKSKYKAELINGKPFIYRRSTPQGTWEDITHTRHNVDQLEFYDYDLNLTTVSQCETKLSGLIFRILLNIICLHIKLGDKLIWNYYASKVQASPLELLFNLKKNTMSLQLRGEGVVKLNMNGYLNDWVKPGRPLEKFKTKRTIRDGPRVIHLIDDDEKCDEIVASGHTLDNKPNTPHKVAYVVNLQTAEKRDFIKF
;
A
#
# COMPACT_ATOMS: atom_id res chain seq x y z
N MET A 1 -17.30 11.99 29.77
CA MET A 1 -16.56 12.08 28.50
C MET A 1 -17.21 13.15 27.63
N THR A 2 -16.61 14.33 27.52
CA THR A 2 -17.10 15.43 26.68
C THR A 2 -16.93 15.04 25.21
N LYS A 3 -18.03 14.94 24.46
CA LYS A 3 -17.99 14.69 23.00
C LYS A 3 -17.15 15.78 22.33
N ASP A 4 -16.18 15.39 21.51
CA ASP A 4 -15.40 16.31 20.66
C ASP A 4 -16.37 17.12 19.78
N LYS A 5 -16.50 18.41 20.07
CA LYS A 5 -17.36 19.36 19.33
C LYS A 5 -16.67 19.93 18.08
N SER A 6 -15.45 19.49 17.78
CA SER A 6 -14.68 20.01 16.65
C SER A 6 -15.40 19.73 15.34
N LYS A 7 -15.50 20.76 14.50
CA LYS A 7 -15.95 20.65 13.12
C LYS A 7 -14.76 20.57 12.18
N TYR A 8 -14.96 19.90 11.05
CA TYR A 8 -13.95 19.69 10.02
C TYR A 8 -14.56 20.05 8.68
N LYS A 9 -13.75 20.68 7.82
CA LYS A 9 -14.03 20.84 6.39
C LYS A 9 -12.77 20.54 5.61
N ALA A 10 -12.93 20.18 4.34
CA ALA A 10 -11.80 19.99 3.44
C ALA A 10 -12.12 20.63 2.10
N GLU A 11 -11.08 21.00 1.38
CA GLU A 11 -11.16 21.46 0.00
C GLU A 11 -9.99 20.92 -0.81
N LEU A 12 -10.10 21.03 -2.12
CA LEU A 12 -9.06 20.58 -3.05
C LEU A 12 -8.42 21.82 -3.68
N ILE A 13 -7.12 21.99 -3.48
CA ILE A 13 -6.34 23.10 -4.08
C ILE A 13 -5.25 22.46 -4.92
N ASN A 14 -5.27 22.73 -6.23
CA ASN A 14 -4.31 22.17 -7.20
C ASN A 14 -4.17 20.64 -7.10
N GLY A 15 -5.30 19.94 -6.97
CA GLY A 15 -5.32 18.47 -6.86
C GLY A 15 -4.86 17.91 -5.51
N LYS A 16 -4.54 18.76 -4.53
CA LYS A 16 -4.11 18.34 -3.19
C LYS A 16 -5.18 18.65 -2.13
N PRO A 17 -5.37 17.77 -1.13
CA PRO A 17 -6.35 17.98 -0.09
C PRO A 17 -5.83 18.96 0.97
N PHE A 18 -6.67 19.93 1.33
CA PHE A 18 -6.48 20.78 2.50
C PHE A 18 -7.58 20.46 3.52
N ILE A 19 -7.23 20.31 4.79
CA ILE A 19 -8.19 20.05 5.87
C ILE A 19 -8.06 21.09 6.96
N TYR A 20 -9.22 21.62 7.33
CA TYR A 20 -9.35 22.62 8.37
C TYR A 20 -10.13 22.07 9.56
N ARG A 21 -9.73 22.49 10.75
CA ARG A 21 -10.46 22.21 11.99
C ARG A 21 -10.93 23.51 12.62
N ARG A 22 -12.07 23.42 13.29
CA ARG A 22 -12.54 24.48 14.16
C ARG A 22 -13.04 23.87 15.47
N SER A 23 -12.47 24.31 16.59
CA SER A 23 -12.70 23.73 17.92
C SER A 23 -13.99 24.20 18.59
N THR A 24 -14.50 25.38 18.23
CA THR A 24 -15.76 25.95 18.77
C THR A 24 -16.65 26.50 17.64
N PRO A 25 -17.98 26.56 17.79
CA PRO A 25 -18.85 27.05 16.71
C PRO A 25 -18.52 28.48 16.24
N GLN A 26 -17.99 29.33 17.12
CA GLN A 26 -17.60 30.71 16.87
C GLN A 26 -16.10 30.89 16.57
N GLY A 27 -15.30 29.83 16.64
CA GLY A 27 -13.86 29.89 16.42
C GLY A 27 -13.47 30.12 14.96
N THR A 28 -12.18 30.39 14.73
CA THR A 28 -11.59 30.45 13.39
C THR A 28 -11.33 29.04 12.85
N TRP A 29 -11.26 28.93 11.52
CA TRP A 29 -10.79 27.71 10.87
C TRP A 29 -9.26 27.70 10.86
N GLU A 30 -8.67 26.65 11.39
CA GLU A 30 -7.23 26.42 11.39
C GLU A 30 -6.88 25.36 10.34
N ASP A 31 -5.88 25.65 9.51
CA ASP A 31 -5.31 24.65 8.59
C ASP A 31 -4.47 23.65 9.38
N ILE A 32 -4.92 22.39 9.36
CA ILE A 32 -4.26 21.29 10.05
C ILE A 32 -3.74 20.23 9.08
N THR A 33 -3.60 20.57 7.80
CA THR A 33 -3.15 19.66 6.73
C THR A 33 -1.78 19.05 7.05
N HIS A 34 -0.88 19.84 7.64
CA HIS A 34 0.44 19.40 8.09
C HIS A 34 0.42 18.30 9.18
N THR A 35 -0.72 18.12 9.87
CA THR A 35 -0.90 17.06 10.87
C THR A 35 -1.41 15.75 10.28
N ARG A 36 -1.44 15.64 8.95
CA ARG A 36 -1.89 14.47 8.19
C ARG A 36 -0.75 13.84 7.41
N HIS A 37 -0.95 12.61 6.96
CA HIS A 37 -0.01 11.97 6.05
C HIS A 37 0.17 12.84 4.80
N ASN A 38 1.43 13.09 4.44
CA ASN A 38 1.77 13.87 3.28
C ASN A 38 1.52 13.02 2.02
N VAL A 39 0.52 13.41 1.23
CA VAL A 39 0.13 12.69 0.00
C VAL A 39 1.23 12.75 -1.07
N ASP A 40 2.12 13.73 -1.04
CA ASP A 40 3.24 13.82 -1.98
C ASP A 40 4.28 12.72 -1.75
N GLN A 41 4.24 12.06 -0.60
CA GLN A 41 5.10 10.91 -0.29
C GLN A 41 4.48 9.57 -0.72
N LEU A 42 3.27 9.58 -1.31
CA LEU A 42 2.67 8.38 -1.87
C LEU A 42 3.31 8.05 -3.22
N GLU A 43 3.73 6.80 -3.32
CA GLU A 43 4.31 6.21 -4.51
C GLU A 43 3.54 4.92 -4.83
N PHE A 44 3.08 4.81 -6.07
CA PHE A 44 2.35 3.65 -6.58
C PHE A 44 3.20 2.94 -7.62
N TYR A 45 3.39 1.63 -7.45
CA TYR A 45 4.20 0.83 -8.36
C TYR A 45 3.37 -0.27 -8.98
N ASP A 46 3.59 -0.49 -10.28
CA ASP A 46 3.11 -1.67 -10.99
C ASP A 46 4.07 -2.86 -10.79
N TYR A 47 3.87 -3.91 -11.58
CA TYR A 47 4.70 -5.11 -11.57
C TYR A 47 6.16 -4.85 -11.93
N ASP A 48 6.41 -4.02 -12.95
CA ASP A 48 7.75 -3.70 -13.43
C ASP A 48 8.45 -2.64 -12.58
N LEU A 49 7.82 -2.22 -11.48
CA LEU A 49 8.23 -1.12 -10.60
C LEU A 49 8.28 0.23 -11.31
N ASN A 50 7.44 0.45 -12.32
CA ASN A 50 7.23 1.78 -12.85
C ASN A 50 6.51 2.62 -11.80
N LEU A 51 7.11 3.77 -11.46
CA LEU A 51 6.60 4.68 -10.46
C LEU A 51 5.52 5.59 -11.04
N THR A 52 4.38 5.66 -10.34
CA THR A 52 3.36 6.69 -10.50
C THR A 52 3.20 7.47 -9.19
N THR A 53 3.15 8.80 -9.26
CA THR A 53 2.92 9.69 -8.12
C THR A 53 1.50 10.27 -8.14
N VAL A 54 1.05 10.85 -7.01
CA VAL A 54 -0.30 11.46 -6.90
C VAL A 54 -0.55 12.56 -7.94
N SER A 55 0.48 13.31 -8.31
CA SER A 55 0.38 14.37 -9.34
C SER A 55 0.06 13.84 -10.74
N GLN A 56 0.26 12.56 -10.99
CA GLN A 56 -0.07 11.88 -12.25
C GLN A 56 -1.44 11.19 -12.19
N CYS A 57 -2.12 11.23 -11.04
CA CYS A 57 -3.42 10.62 -10.84
C CYS A 57 -4.54 11.67 -10.88
N GLU A 58 -5.73 11.24 -11.28
CA GLU A 58 -6.94 12.03 -11.06
C GLU A 58 -7.31 11.99 -9.57
N THR A 59 -7.61 13.17 -9.00
CA THR A 59 -7.94 13.30 -7.58
C THR A 59 -9.31 13.93 -7.38
N LYS A 60 -10.06 13.42 -6.41
CA LYS A 60 -11.40 13.95 -6.03
C LYS A 60 -11.50 14.13 -4.53
N LEU A 61 -12.45 14.97 -4.11
CA LEU A 61 -12.81 15.12 -2.70
C LEU A 61 -14.30 14.84 -2.52
N SER A 62 -14.64 13.93 -1.61
CA SER A 62 -16.02 13.63 -1.22
C SER A 62 -16.17 13.84 0.29
N GLY A 63 -16.62 15.03 0.69
CA GLY A 63 -16.66 15.43 2.09
C GLY A 63 -15.25 15.51 2.68
N LEU A 64 -14.90 14.59 3.59
CA LEU A 64 -13.56 14.51 4.21
C LEU A 64 -12.72 13.34 3.68
N ILE A 65 -13.16 12.72 2.59
CA ILE A 65 -12.43 11.63 1.93
C ILE A 65 -11.77 12.16 0.66
N PHE A 66 -10.45 12.24 0.68
CA PHE A 66 -9.64 12.50 -0.50
C PHE A 66 -9.47 11.18 -1.26
N ARG A 67 -9.78 11.19 -2.56
CA ARG A 67 -9.76 10.03 -3.44
C ARG A 67 -8.68 10.21 -4.49
N ILE A 68 -7.86 9.18 -4.68
CA ILE A 68 -6.84 9.12 -5.72
C ILE A 68 -7.21 7.96 -6.63
N LEU A 69 -7.61 8.24 -7.86
CA LEU A 69 -8.01 7.23 -8.83
C LEU A 69 -6.75 6.61 -9.44
N LEU A 70 -6.66 5.28 -9.34
CA LEU A 70 -5.52 4.52 -9.82
C LEU A 70 -5.83 3.99 -11.22
N ASN A 71 -5.26 4.63 -12.23
CA ASN A 71 -5.37 4.23 -13.64
C ASN A 71 -4.24 3.26 -14.07
N ILE A 72 -3.64 2.58 -13.09
CA ILE A 72 -2.57 1.61 -13.26
C ILE A 72 -2.93 0.30 -12.56
N ILE A 73 -2.30 -0.81 -12.97
CA ILE A 73 -2.35 -2.06 -12.20
C ILE A 73 -1.37 -1.94 -11.04
N CYS A 74 -1.79 -1.30 -9.96
CA CYS A 74 -0.94 -1.07 -8.80
C CYS A 74 -0.78 -2.35 -7.96
N LEU A 75 0.46 -2.76 -7.71
CA LEU A 75 0.80 -3.92 -6.89
C LEU A 75 1.52 -3.55 -5.59
N HIS A 76 2.11 -2.35 -5.52
CA HIS A 76 2.81 -1.87 -4.33
C HIS A 76 2.48 -0.40 -4.06
N ILE A 77 2.27 -0.06 -2.79
CA ILE A 77 2.08 1.32 -2.34
C ILE A 77 3.04 1.62 -1.23
N LYS A 78 3.83 2.68 -1.43
CA LYS A 78 4.77 3.21 -0.46
C LYS A 78 4.30 4.60 -0.02
N LEU A 79 4.51 4.91 1.26
CA LEU A 79 4.29 6.21 1.87
C LEU A 79 5.57 6.62 2.60
N GLY A 80 6.35 7.52 2.00
CA GLY A 80 7.68 7.87 2.49
C GLY A 80 8.56 6.63 2.56
N ASP A 81 9.02 6.26 3.75
CA ASP A 81 9.92 5.11 3.97
C ASP A 81 9.17 3.84 4.40
N LYS A 82 7.86 3.76 4.13
CA LYS A 82 7.00 2.64 4.55
C LYS A 82 6.33 1.98 3.37
N LEU A 83 6.50 0.67 3.23
CA LEU A 83 5.66 -0.14 2.35
C LEU A 83 4.31 -0.38 3.07
N ILE A 84 3.26 0.34 2.67
CA ILE A 84 1.96 0.34 3.37
C ILE A 84 0.94 -0.62 2.75
N TRP A 85 1.19 -1.08 1.52
CA TRP A 85 0.41 -2.11 0.86
C TRP A 85 1.23 -2.89 -0.17
N ASN A 86 0.95 -4.18 -0.28
CA ASN A 86 1.51 -5.07 -1.30
C ASN A 86 0.45 -6.12 -1.68
N TYR A 87 0.24 -6.33 -2.97
CA TYR A 87 -0.78 -7.26 -3.49
C TYR A 87 -0.63 -8.69 -2.96
N TYR A 88 0.60 -9.21 -2.91
CA TYR A 88 0.91 -10.56 -2.42
C TYR A 88 0.79 -10.67 -0.89
N ALA A 89 1.05 -9.59 -0.16
CA ALA A 89 0.82 -9.50 1.28
C ALA A 89 -0.66 -9.27 1.65
N SER A 90 -1.50 -8.80 0.71
CA SER A 90 -2.93 -8.61 0.96
C SER A 90 -3.63 -9.94 1.26
N LYS A 91 -4.74 -9.87 2.02
CA LYS A 91 -5.67 -11.00 2.20
C LYS A 91 -6.67 -11.12 1.03
N VAL A 92 -6.84 -10.03 0.28
CA VAL A 92 -7.77 -9.94 -0.85
C VAL A 92 -6.97 -9.62 -2.11
N GLN A 93 -7.09 -10.47 -3.13
CA GLN A 93 -6.35 -10.41 -4.39
C GLN A 93 -7.18 -9.77 -5.49
N ALA A 94 -7.45 -8.48 -5.33
CA ALA A 94 -8.17 -7.70 -6.34
C ALA A 94 -7.41 -6.42 -6.66
N SER A 95 -7.55 -5.96 -7.91
CA SER A 95 -6.92 -4.73 -8.38
C SER A 95 -7.50 -3.54 -7.62
N PRO A 96 -6.68 -2.64 -7.09
CA PRO A 96 -7.17 -1.41 -6.49
C PRO A 96 -7.71 -0.48 -7.59
N LEU A 97 -8.83 0.18 -7.31
CA LEU A 97 -9.45 1.21 -8.16
C LEU A 97 -9.06 2.61 -7.71
N GLU A 98 -9.11 2.85 -6.40
CA GLU A 98 -8.77 4.13 -5.82
C GLU A 98 -8.24 3.98 -4.39
N LEU A 99 -7.36 4.89 -4.02
CA LEU A 99 -6.97 5.11 -2.64
C LEU A 99 -7.91 6.14 -2.00
N LEU A 100 -8.48 5.75 -0.88
CA LEU A 100 -9.38 6.55 -0.06
C LEU A 100 -8.64 7.03 1.18
N PHE A 101 -8.29 8.32 1.22
CA PHE A 101 -7.66 8.94 2.37
C PHE A 101 -8.71 9.67 3.23
N ASN A 102 -9.00 9.12 4.42
CA ASN A 102 -9.85 9.77 5.39
C ASN A 102 -9.06 10.86 6.12
N LEU A 103 -9.24 12.11 5.69
CA LEU A 103 -8.49 13.26 6.22
C LEU A 103 -8.77 13.50 7.70
N LYS A 104 -9.97 13.18 8.20
CA LYS A 104 -10.30 13.35 9.62
C LYS A 104 -9.58 12.31 10.49
N LYS A 105 -9.63 11.04 10.09
CA LYS A 105 -9.06 9.92 10.85
C LYS A 105 -7.56 9.75 10.62
N ASN A 106 -7.02 10.42 9.60
CA ASN A 106 -5.65 10.25 9.11
C ASN A 106 -5.33 8.78 8.77
N THR A 107 -6.26 8.09 8.11
CA THR A 107 -6.11 6.67 7.72
C THR A 107 -6.43 6.50 6.25
N MET A 108 -5.73 5.58 5.58
CA MET A 108 -5.97 5.25 4.18
C MET A 108 -6.54 3.84 4.02
N SER A 109 -7.29 3.65 2.94
CA SER A 109 -7.83 2.37 2.52
C SER A 109 -7.87 2.29 0.99
N LEU A 110 -7.94 1.08 0.44
CA LEU A 110 -8.11 0.85 -0.99
C LEU A 110 -9.53 0.35 -1.26
N GLN A 111 -10.20 0.97 -2.23
CA GLN A 111 -11.37 0.38 -2.87
C GLN A 111 -10.86 -0.60 -3.92
N LEU A 112 -11.23 -1.87 -3.81
CA LEU A 112 -10.81 -2.92 -4.74
C LEU A 112 -11.91 -3.18 -5.78
N ARG A 113 -11.52 -3.61 -7.00
CA ARG A 113 -12.44 -3.94 -8.09
C ARG A 113 -13.20 -5.22 -7.77
N GLY A 114 -14.54 -5.16 -7.86
CA GLY A 114 -15.41 -6.32 -7.60
C GLY A 114 -15.44 -6.77 -6.15
N GLU A 115 -14.78 -6.03 -5.27
CA GLU A 115 -14.52 -6.39 -3.88
C GLU A 115 -14.80 -5.18 -2.97
N GLY A 116 -14.66 -5.39 -1.66
CA GLY A 116 -14.82 -4.34 -0.66
C GLY A 116 -13.65 -3.37 -0.52
N VAL A 117 -13.66 -2.64 0.61
CA VAL A 117 -12.60 -1.71 0.99
C VAL A 117 -11.63 -2.40 1.95
N VAL A 118 -10.32 -2.32 1.67
CA VAL A 118 -9.26 -2.84 2.55
C VAL A 118 -8.53 -1.67 3.21
N LYS A 119 -8.40 -1.68 4.54
CA LYS A 119 -7.62 -0.68 5.29
C LYS A 119 -6.12 -0.93 5.10
N LEU A 120 -5.36 0.15 4.89
CA LEU A 120 -3.91 0.06 4.76
C LEU A 120 -3.21 0.02 6.12
N ASN A 121 -2.05 -0.63 6.16
CA ASN A 121 -1.19 -0.63 7.34
C ASN A 121 -0.32 0.64 7.32
N MET A 122 -0.77 1.70 7.99
CA MET A 122 -0.04 2.98 8.05
C MET A 122 1.28 2.92 8.82
N ASN A 123 1.53 1.83 9.57
CA ASN A 123 2.83 1.57 10.20
C ASN A 123 3.84 0.98 9.21
N GLY A 124 3.36 0.46 8.08
CA GLY A 124 4.15 -0.25 7.08
C GLY A 124 4.41 -1.71 7.46
N TYR A 125 4.70 -2.53 6.45
CA TYR A 125 5.21 -3.87 6.66
C TYR A 125 6.69 -3.85 7.01
N LEU A 126 7.12 -4.77 7.87
CA LEU A 126 8.55 -5.05 8.02
C LEU A 126 9.04 -5.72 6.74
N ASN A 127 10.09 -5.16 6.13
CA ASN A 127 10.61 -5.67 4.86
C ASN A 127 12.09 -5.31 4.67
N ASP A 128 12.76 -6.00 3.76
CA ASP A 128 14.18 -5.80 3.38
C ASP A 128 14.35 -5.02 2.06
N TRP A 129 13.27 -4.39 1.58
CA TRP A 129 13.22 -3.81 0.24
C TRP A 129 13.25 -2.28 0.26
N VAL A 130 12.45 -1.65 1.13
CA VAL A 130 12.36 -0.20 1.24
C VAL A 130 13.65 0.37 1.82
N LYS A 131 14.22 1.35 1.13
CA LYS A 131 15.35 2.15 1.60
C LYS A 131 14.87 3.58 1.86
N PRO A 132 15.29 4.23 2.95
CA PRO A 132 14.89 5.60 3.25
C PRO A 132 15.22 6.57 2.12
N GLY A 133 14.24 7.41 1.76
CA GLY A 133 14.38 8.44 0.73
C GLY A 133 14.59 7.92 -0.69
N ARG A 134 14.41 6.62 -0.95
CA ARG A 134 14.58 6.03 -2.30
C ARG A 134 13.28 5.41 -2.82
N PRO A 135 13.05 5.45 -4.15
CA PRO A 135 12.03 4.63 -4.79
C PRO A 135 12.28 3.12 -4.57
N LEU A 136 11.28 2.29 -4.85
CA LEU A 136 11.48 0.84 -4.94
C LEU A 136 12.35 0.52 -6.15
N GLU A 137 13.42 -0.23 -5.91
CA GLU A 137 14.35 -0.66 -6.94
C GLU A 137 14.09 -2.14 -7.30
N LYS A 138 14.27 -2.50 -8.57
CA LYS A 138 14.33 -3.91 -8.98
C LYS A 138 15.39 -4.64 -8.15
N PHE A 139 15.14 -5.90 -7.84
CA PHE A 139 16.02 -6.75 -7.07
C PHE A 139 16.28 -8.01 -7.87
N LYS A 140 17.47 -8.61 -7.72
CA LYS A 140 17.92 -9.72 -8.58
C LYS A 140 17.63 -11.12 -8.03
N THR A 141 17.24 -11.19 -6.76
CA THR A 141 17.13 -12.47 -6.05
C THR A 141 15.78 -12.59 -5.38
N LYS A 142 15.67 -12.09 -4.15
CA LYS A 142 14.42 -12.11 -3.40
C LYS A 142 14.28 -10.90 -2.48
N ARG A 143 13.03 -10.60 -2.14
CA ARG A 143 12.66 -9.68 -1.06
C ARG A 143 11.71 -10.36 -0.10
N THR A 144 11.77 -9.96 1.15
CA THR A 144 10.92 -10.47 2.21
C THR A 144 10.05 -9.37 2.76
N ILE A 145 8.75 -9.64 2.86
CA ILE A 145 7.76 -8.79 3.52
C ILE A 145 7.13 -9.61 4.64
N ARG A 146 6.98 -9.02 5.83
CA ARG A 146 6.34 -9.65 6.98
C ARG A 146 5.09 -8.89 7.38
N ASP A 147 3.98 -9.63 7.48
CA ASP A 147 2.69 -9.16 7.99
C ASP A 147 2.24 -10.07 9.14
N GLY A 148 2.65 -9.71 10.36
CA GLY A 148 2.46 -10.56 11.54
C GLY A 148 3.09 -11.95 11.36
N PRO A 149 2.30 -13.05 11.44
CA PRO A 149 2.79 -14.42 11.26
C PRO A 149 3.04 -14.79 9.80
N ARG A 150 2.61 -13.95 8.83
CA ARG A 150 2.81 -14.20 7.41
C ARG A 150 4.15 -13.66 6.95
N VAL A 151 4.90 -14.49 6.25
CA VAL A 151 6.09 -14.09 5.52
C VAL A 151 5.82 -14.26 4.03
N ILE A 152 6.05 -13.19 3.29
CA ILE A 152 5.91 -13.13 1.85
C ILE A 152 7.30 -13.01 1.27
N HIS A 153 7.62 -13.90 0.36
CA HIS A 153 8.86 -13.86 -0.39
C HIS A 153 8.52 -13.51 -1.83
N LEU A 154 9.04 -12.37 -2.28
CA LEU A 154 8.99 -11.94 -3.66
C LEU A 154 10.24 -12.45 -4.35
N ILE A 155 10.08 -12.96 -5.56
CA ILE A 155 11.15 -13.55 -6.37
C ILE A 155 11.25 -12.74 -7.65
N ASP A 156 12.48 -12.46 -8.08
CA ASP A 156 12.71 -11.81 -9.36
C ASP A 156 12.52 -12.79 -10.52
N ASP A 157 11.96 -12.32 -11.63
CA ASP A 157 11.69 -13.16 -12.81
C ASP A 157 12.97 -13.69 -13.47
N ASP A 158 14.08 -12.97 -13.33
CA ASP A 158 15.35 -13.30 -13.98
C ASP A 158 16.12 -14.41 -13.25
N GLU A 159 15.70 -14.80 -12.05
CA GLU A 159 16.37 -15.85 -11.29
C GLU A 159 15.70 -17.22 -11.54
N LYS A 160 16.48 -18.17 -12.05
CA LYS A 160 16.22 -19.60 -11.88
C LYS A 160 16.39 -19.94 -10.41
N CYS A 161 15.41 -19.56 -9.60
CA CYS A 161 15.43 -19.84 -8.18
C CYS A 161 15.01 -21.31 -8.00
N ASP A 162 15.93 -22.24 -8.34
CA ASP A 162 15.65 -23.69 -8.40
C ASP A 162 15.17 -24.22 -7.04
N GLU A 163 15.71 -23.67 -5.94
CA GLU A 163 15.33 -24.05 -4.58
C GLU A 163 15.23 -22.83 -3.65
N ILE A 164 14.05 -22.59 -3.07
CA ILE A 164 13.92 -21.58 -2.00
C ILE A 164 13.65 -22.27 -0.68
N VAL A 165 14.63 -22.20 0.21
CA VAL A 165 14.48 -22.63 1.60
C VAL A 165 13.96 -21.46 2.44
N ALA A 166 12.72 -21.58 2.92
CA ALA A 166 12.14 -20.64 3.87
C ALA A 166 11.49 -21.40 5.03
N SER A 167 11.94 -21.10 6.25
CA SER A 167 11.40 -21.68 7.48
C SER A 167 11.41 -23.22 7.50
N GLY A 168 12.48 -23.83 6.98
CA GLY A 168 12.62 -25.29 6.92
C GLY A 168 11.88 -25.96 5.75
N HIS A 169 11.36 -25.19 4.80
CA HIS A 169 10.68 -25.70 3.62
C HIS A 169 11.40 -25.34 2.34
N THR A 170 11.63 -26.34 1.50
CA THR A 170 12.14 -26.22 0.13
C THR A 170 10.99 -25.99 -0.85
N LEU A 171 11.10 -24.97 -1.70
CA LEU A 171 10.26 -24.76 -2.88
C LEU A 171 11.10 -25.02 -4.13
N ASP A 172 10.65 -25.97 -4.95
CA ASP A 172 11.36 -26.46 -6.14
C ASP A 172 10.76 -25.79 -7.40
N ASN A 173 11.49 -24.85 -8.03
CA ASN A 173 11.07 -24.26 -9.32
C ASN A 173 11.70 -25.06 -10.46
N LYS A 174 11.12 -26.23 -10.75
CA LYS A 174 11.62 -27.11 -11.80
C LYS A 174 11.57 -26.43 -13.18
N PRO A 175 12.51 -26.75 -14.09
CA PRO A 175 12.43 -26.36 -15.50
C PRO A 175 11.05 -26.76 -16.08
N ASN A 176 10.40 -25.84 -16.79
CA ASN A 176 9.06 -25.99 -17.40
C ASN A 176 7.86 -25.83 -16.47
N THR A 177 8.03 -25.26 -15.27
CA THR A 177 6.90 -24.83 -14.42
C THR A 177 6.69 -23.31 -14.54
N PRO A 178 5.45 -22.80 -14.40
CA PRO A 178 5.22 -21.36 -14.38
C PRO A 178 6.06 -20.69 -13.29
N HIS A 179 6.83 -19.67 -13.66
CA HIS A 179 7.69 -18.95 -12.71
C HIS A 179 6.84 -18.31 -11.62
N LYS A 180 7.15 -18.67 -10.37
CA LYS A 180 6.49 -18.12 -9.19
C LYS A 180 7.08 -16.74 -8.90
N VAL A 181 6.24 -15.72 -8.90
CA VAL A 181 6.63 -14.32 -8.64
C VAL A 181 6.58 -13.98 -7.15
N ALA A 182 5.80 -14.76 -6.39
CA ALA A 182 5.77 -14.69 -4.94
C ALA A 182 5.26 -15.99 -4.33
N TYR A 183 5.64 -16.23 -3.08
CA TYR A 183 4.98 -17.20 -2.22
C TYR A 183 4.77 -16.64 -0.81
N VAL A 184 3.70 -17.10 -0.17
CA VAL A 184 3.29 -16.69 1.17
C VAL A 184 3.27 -17.90 2.07
N VAL A 185 3.96 -17.79 3.20
CA VAL A 185 3.99 -18.81 4.26
C VAL A 185 3.39 -18.22 5.53
N ASN A 186 2.44 -18.94 6.13
CA ASN A 186 1.98 -18.64 7.49
C ASN A 186 2.79 -19.46 8.50
N LEU A 187 3.58 -18.81 9.35
CA LEU A 187 4.47 -19.48 10.30
C LEU A 187 3.72 -20.21 11.43
N GLN A 188 2.42 -19.94 11.63
CA GLN A 188 1.62 -20.60 12.65
C GLN A 188 0.84 -21.80 12.13
N THR A 189 0.33 -21.74 10.89
CA THR A 189 -0.51 -22.79 10.29
C THR A 189 0.23 -23.66 9.28
N ALA A 190 1.44 -23.27 8.87
CA ALA A 190 2.19 -23.84 7.75
C ALA A 190 1.44 -23.79 6.40
N GLU A 191 0.35 -23.04 6.30
CA GLU A 191 -0.37 -22.82 5.04
C GLU A 191 0.50 -22.06 4.03
N LYS A 192 0.35 -22.46 2.76
CA LYS A 192 1.11 -21.93 1.64
C LYS A 192 0.19 -21.42 0.55
N ARG A 193 0.63 -20.34 -0.10
CA ARG A 193 -0.01 -19.83 -1.31
C ARG A 193 1.06 -19.32 -2.27
N ASP A 194 0.96 -19.80 -3.50
CA ASP A 194 1.88 -19.43 -4.58
C ASP A 194 1.19 -18.46 -5.55
N PHE A 195 1.98 -17.59 -6.15
CA PHE A 195 1.54 -16.65 -7.17
C PHE A 195 2.39 -16.86 -8.42
N ILE A 196 1.72 -17.05 -9.55
CA ILE A 196 2.33 -17.19 -10.87
C ILE A 196 2.10 -15.91 -11.67
N LYS A 197 3.02 -15.61 -12.58
CA LYS A 197 2.86 -14.52 -13.54
C LYS A 197 1.68 -14.83 -14.48
N PHE A 198 0.88 -13.81 -14.81
CA PHE A 198 -0.19 -13.89 -15.82
C PHE A 198 0.37 -13.79 -17.23
#